data_AF-A0A6P0X9I8-F1
#
_entry.id   AF-A0A6P0X9I8-F1
#
_cell.length_a   1.000
_cell.length_b   1.000
_cell.length_c   1.000
_cell.angle_alpha   90.00
_cell.angle_beta   90.00
_cell.angle_gamma   90.00
#
_symmetry.space_group_name_H-M   'P 1'
#
loop_
_entity.id
_entity.type
_entity.pdbx_description
1 polymer ?
#
loop_
_entity_poly.entity_id
_entity_poly.type
_entity_poly.pdbx_seq_one_letter_code
_entity_poly.pdbx_strand_id
1 'polypeptide(L)'
;QQYQKDAELLTGLLGSIAVDELISWFSSPKPLDAAGDLHTTVAAIADNPKFKYSRLFAIGLYTLLEQANSELVKEEKQLTEALKPIAQALNLPEEKLQKDLELYCSNLEKMAQAQSVIEDVIQAERKKREQRAQEKNQAATESVEDSDKSQDETSSSET
;
A
#
# COMPACT_ATOMS: atom_id res chain seq x y z
N GLN A 1 2.12 -19.84 7.09
CA GLN A 1 3.50 -19.98 6.59
C GLN A 1 3.54 -20.48 5.14
N GLN A 2 2.77 -21.51 4.74
CA GLN A 2 2.77 -21.99 3.34
C GLN A 2 2.31 -20.92 2.34
N TYR A 3 1.17 -20.26 2.56
CA TYR A 3 0.68 -19.20 1.67
C TYR A 3 1.64 -18.02 1.48
N GLN A 4 2.46 -17.70 2.50
CA GLN A 4 3.46 -16.64 2.40
C GLN A 4 4.62 -17.06 1.50
N LYS A 5 5.11 -18.31 1.66
CA LYS A 5 6.14 -18.87 0.80
C LYS A 5 5.67 -18.95 -0.66
N ASP A 6 4.44 -19.41 -0.88
CA ASP A 6 3.88 -19.52 -2.22
C ASP A 6 3.75 -18.13 -2.88
N ALA A 7 3.30 -17.12 -2.12
CA ALA A 7 3.25 -15.74 -2.60
C ALA A 7 4.64 -15.18 -2.92
N GLU A 8 5.62 -15.35 -2.03
CA GLU A 8 7.01 -14.88 -2.21
C GLU A 8 7.66 -15.51 -3.45
N LEU A 9 7.46 -16.81 -3.67
CA LEU A 9 7.95 -17.53 -4.85
C LEU A 9 7.34 -16.96 -6.14
N LEU A 10 6.02 -16.72 -6.14
CA LEU A 10 5.31 -16.14 -7.28
C LEU A 10 5.79 -14.72 -7.59
N THR A 11 5.88 -13.87 -6.58
CA THR A 11 6.32 -12.48 -6.78
C THR A 11 7.78 -12.39 -7.22
N GLY A 12 8.65 -13.26 -6.68
CA GLY A 12 10.09 -13.27 -7.03
C GLY A 12 10.36 -13.71 -8.45
N LEU A 13 9.54 -14.63 -8.98
CA LEU A 13 9.63 -15.11 -10.36
C LEU A 13 9.16 -14.06 -11.37
N LEU A 14 8.08 -13.36 -11.04
CA LEU A 14 7.43 -12.37 -11.92
C LEU A 14 8.22 -11.08 -12.10
N GLY A 15 9.13 -10.74 -11.18
CA GLY A 15 10.05 -9.62 -11.36
C GLY A 15 10.98 -9.76 -12.57
N SER A 16 11.06 -10.94 -13.19
CA SER A 16 11.88 -11.21 -14.37
C SER A 16 11.09 -11.35 -15.68
N ILE A 17 9.76 -11.34 -15.63
CA ILE A 17 8.87 -11.62 -16.76
C ILE A 17 8.16 -10.34 -17.17
N ALA A 18 8.13 -10.04 -18.48
CA ALA A 18 7.39 -8.90 -18.99
C ALA A 18 5.87 -9.12 -18.85
N VAL A 19 5.09 -8.05 -18.66
CA VAL A 19 3.63 -8.19 -18.45
C VAL A 19 2.93 -8.88 -19.62
N ASP A 20 3.31 -8.56 -20.87
CA ASP A 20 2.72 -9.20 -22.04
C ASP A 20 3.00 -10.71 -22.06
N GLU A 21 4.20 -11.11 -21.64
CA GLU A 21 4.56 -12.51 -21.50
C GLU A 21 3.76 -13.18 -20.37
N LEU A 22 3.56 -12.50 -19.24
CA LEU A 22 2.72 -12.96 -18.15
C LEU A 22 1.25 -13.16 -18.58
N ILE A 23 0.67 -12.19 -19.29
CA ILE A 23 -0.68 -12.27 -19.84
C ILE A 23 -0.78 -13.48 -20.78
N SER A 24 0.20 -13.64 -21.68
CA SER A 24 0.24 -14.78 -22.60
C SER A 24 0.39 -16.12 -21.87
N TRP A 25 1.12 -16.14 -20.76
CA TRP A 25 1.36 -17.33 -19.96
C TRP A 25 0.07 -17.86 -19.33
N PHE A 26 -0.85 -17.01 -18.89
CA PHE A 26 -2.16 -17.46 -18.40
C PHE A 26 -2.99 -18.21 -19.45
N SER A 27 -2.80 -17.89 -20.73
CA SER A 27 -3.47 -18.57 -21.85
C SER A 27 -2.82 -19.91 -22.20
N SER A 28 -1.57 -20.11 -21.82
CA SER A 28 -0.81 -21.34 -22.10
C SER A 28 0.22 -21.56 -21.00
N PRO A 29 -0.22 -21.99 -19.80
CA PRO A 29 0.65 -22.10 -18.64
C PRO A 29 1.69 -23.19 -18.87
N LYS A 30 2.96 -22.79 -18.92
CA LYS A 30 4.11 -23.69 -19.02
C LYS A 30 4.82 -23.82 -17.67
N PRO A 31 5.52 -24.93 -17.41
CA PRO A 31 6.39 -25.03 -16.26
C PRO A 31 7.39 -23.87 -16.25
N LEU A 32 7.46 -23.15 -15.13
CA LEU A 32 8.54 -22.23 -14.85
C LEU A 32 9.43 -22.92 -13.82
N ASP A 33 10.74 -22.96 -14.07
CA ASP A 33 11.70 -23.77 -13.30
C ASP A 33 11.66 -23.50 -11.78
N ALA A 34 11.23 -22.31 -11.36
CA ALA A 34 11.09 -21.92 -9.95
C ALA A 34 9.64 -21.81 -9.44
N ALA A 35 8.62 -22.04 -10.28
CA ALA A 35 7.20 -21.92 -9.91
C ALA A 35 6.56 -23.22 -9.41
N GLY A 36 7.28 -24.35 -9.46
CA GLY A 36 6.74 -25.66 -9.14
C GLY A 36 5.47 -25.98 -9.95
N ASP A 37 4.44 -26.45 -9.25
CA ASP A 37 3.17 -26.93 -9.84
C ASP A 37 2.15 -25.80 -10.11
N LEU A 38 2.60 -24.54 -10.12
CA LEU A 38 1.73 -23.39 -10.42
C LEU A 38 1.04 -23.54 -11.78
N HIS A 39 1.81 -23.90 -12.81
CA HIS A 39 1.29 -24.09 -14.16
C HIS A 39 0.16 -25.13 -14.19
N THR A 40 0.29 -26.21 -13.42
CA THR A 40 -0.73 -27.24 -13.25
C THR A 40 -1.97 -26.70 -12.55
N THR A 41 -1.77 -25.85 -11.53
CA THR A 41 -2.88 -25.21 -10.81
C THR A 41 -3.66 -24.26 -11.71
N VAL A 42 -2.97 -23.43 -12.49
CA VAL A 42 -3.60 -22.49 -13.44
C VAL A 42 -4.33 -23.24 -14.54
N ALA A 43 -3.73 -24.31 -15.10
CA ALA A 43 -4.41 -25.18 -16.05
C ALA A 43 -5.67 -25.84 -15.45
N ALA A 44 -5.57 -26.36 -14.23
CA ALA A 44 -6.71 -26.97 -13.53
C ALA A 44 -7.84 -25.97 -13.24
N ILE A 45 -7.53 -24.67 -13.06
CA ILE A 45 -8.53 -23.61 -12.94
C ILE A 45 -9.21 -23.38 -14.29
N ALA A 46 -8.45 -23.23 -15.37
CA ALA A 46 -8.98 -23.02 -16.72
C ALA A 46 -9.91 -24.17 -17.17
N ASP A 47 -9.53 -25.41 -16.88
CA ASP A 47 -10.26 -26.61 -17.26
C ASP A 47 -11.47 -26.92 -16.36
N ASN A 48 -11.63 -26.19 -15.24
CA ASN A 48 -12.69 -26.43 -14.28
C ASN A 48 -13.88 -25.45 -14.45
N PRO A 49 -14.97 -25.84 -15.14
CA PRO A 49 -16.13 -24.97 -15.33
C PRO A 49 -16.89 -24.66 -14.04
N LYS A 50 -16.58 -25.33 -12.93
CA LYS A 50 -17.15 -25.10 -11.60
C LYS A 50 -16.19 -24.33 -10.68
N PHE A 51 -15.11 -23.77 -11.23
CA PHE A 51 -14.19 -22.96 -10.45
C PHE A 51 -14.95 -21.85 -9.71
N LYS A 52 -14.71 -21.76 -8.39
CA LYS A 52 -15.37 -20.78 -7.54
C LYS A 52 -14.55 -19.50 -7.56
N TYR A 53 -15.03 -18.54 -8.34
CA TYR A 53 -14.52 -17.17 -8.29
C TYR A 53 -14.58 -16.61 -6.87
N SER A 54 -13.52 -15.93 -6.45
CA SER A 54 -13.47 -15.19 -5.19
C SER A 54 -12.77 -13.85 -5.41
N ARG A 55 -13.16 -12.83 -4.63
CA ARG A 55 -12.49 -11.53 -4.66
C ARG A 55 -11.00 -11.63 -4.34
N LEU A 56 -10.62 -12.53 -3.44
CA LEU A 56 -9.21 -12.75 -3.09
C LEU A 56 -8.40 -13.26 -4.29
N PHE A 57 -9.02 -14.09 -5.14
CA PHE A 57 -8.38 -14.54 -6.38
C PHE A 57 -8.16 -13.38 -7.36
N ALA A 58 -9.14 -12.49 -7.51
CA ALA A 58 -9.00 -11.28 -8.31
C ALA A 58 -7.87 -10.38 -7.80
N ILE A 59 -7.81 -10.14 -6.47
CA ILE A 59 -6.73 -9.38 -5.84
C ILE A 59 -5.37 -10.05 -6.11
N GLY A 60 -5.31 -11.39 -6.04
CA GLY A 60 -4.11 -12.14 -6.42
C GLY A 60 -3.65 -11.83 -7.85
N LEU A 61 -4.54 -11.92 -8.84
CA LEU A 61 -4.22 -11.56 -10.22
C LEU A 61 -3.75 -10.11 -10.37
N TYR A 62 -4.40 -9.17 -9.69
CA TYR A 62 -3.99 -7.78 -9.64
C TYR A 62 -2.56 -7.63 -9.09
N THR A 63 -2.24 -8.30 -7.98
CA THR A 63 -0.91 -8.25 -7.38
C THR A 63 0.15 -8.81 -8.34
N LEU A 64 -0.13 -9.89 -9.08
CA LEU A 64 0.82 -10.42 -10.06
C LEU A 64 1.08 -9.41 -11.20
N LEU A 65 0.05 -8.73 -11.68
CA LEU A 65 0.18 -7.66 -12.69
C LEU A 65 0.95 -6.45 -12.15
N GLU A 66 0.67 -6.04 -10.91
CA GLU A 66 1.36 -4.93 -10.23
C GLU A 66 2.86 -5.20 -10.05
N GLN A 67 3.24 -6.43 -9.71
CA GLN A 67 4.65 -6.82 -9.60
C GLN A 67 5.37 -6.81 -10.95
N ALA A 68 4.69 -7.17 -12.04
CA ALA A 68 5.27 -7.17 -13.38
C ALA A 68 5.36 -5.74 -13.96
N ASN A 69 4.36 -4.88 -13.71
CA ASN A 69 4.39 -3.47 -14.06
C ASN A 69 3.42 -2.65 -13.21
N SER A 70 3.98 -1.86 -12.31
CA SER A 70 3.19 -1.01 -11.40
C SER A 70 2.51 0.17 -12.09
N GLU A 71 2.96 0.60 -13.28
CA GLU A 71 2.27 1.66 -14.05
C GLU A 71 1.00 1.14 -14.73
N LEU A 72 1.00 -0.13 -15.16
CA LEU A 72 -0.14 -0.75 -15.82
C LEU A 72 -1.38 -0.83 -14.91
N VAL A 73 -1.16 -1.09 -13.61
CA VAL A 73 -2.27 -1.20 -12.66
C VAL A 73 -2.82 0.15 -12.19
N LYS A 74 -2.07 1.25 -12.38
CA LYS A 74 -2.53 2.61 -12.08
C LYS A 74 -3.50 3.14 -13.13
N GLU A 75 -3.36 2.69 -14.38
CA GLU A 75 -4.26 3.05 -15.47
C GLU A 75 -5.39 2.03 -15.60
N GLU A 76 -6.60 2.40 -15.19
CA GLU A 76 -7.79 1.54 -15.22
C GLU A 76 -8.03 0.88 -16.60
N LYS A 77 -7.77 1.62 -17.68
CA LYS A 77 -7.90 1.11 -19.05
C LYS A 77 -6.89 0.01 -19.34
N GLN A 78 -5.62 0.23 -19.01
CA GLN A 78 -4.56 -0.76 -19.24
C GLN A 78 -4.78 -2.01 -18.39
N LEU A 79 -5.19 -1.83 -17.13
CA LEU A 79 -5.58 -2.93 -16.26
C LEU A 79 -6.72 -3.75 -16.86
N THR A 80 -7.76 -3.08 -17.36
CA THR A 80 -8.91 -3.75 -17.99
C THR A 80 -8.52 -4.52 -19.25
N GLU A 81 -7.66 -3.92 -20.09
CA GLU A 81 -7.13 -4.55 -21.30
C GLU A 81 -6.26 -5.77 -20.98
N ALA A 82 -5.46 -5.72 -19.92
CA ALA A 82 -4.64 -6.84 -19.45
C ALA A 82 -5.48 -7.97 -18.83
N LEU A 83 -6.56 -7.64 -18.12
CA LEU A 83 -7.40 -8.62 -17.44
C LEU A 83 -8.32 -9.38 -18.39
N LYS A 84 -8.76 -8.77 -19.48
CA LYS A 84 -9.65 -9.40 -20.47
C LYS A 84 -9.12 -10.73 -21.02
N PRO A 85 -7.89 -10.83 -21.57
CA PRO A 85 -7.35 -12.10 -22.04
C PRO A 85 -7.18 -13.12 -20.90
N ILE A 86 -6.80 -12.67 -19.69
CA ILE A 86 -6.66 -13.55 -18.52
C ILE A 86 -8.02 -14.12 -18.09
N ALA A 87 -9.06 -13.29 -18.04
CA ALA A 87 -10.42 -13.70 -17.69
C ALA A 87 -10.98 -14.72 -18.68
N GLN A 88 -10.72 -14.51 -19.98
CA GLN A 88 -11.09 -15.45 -21.03
C GLN A 88 -10.32 -16.77 -20.91
N ALA A 89 -9.01 -16.72 -20.70
CA ALA A 89 -8.17 -17.92 -20.54
C ALA A 89 -8.60 -18.80 -19.35
N LEU A 90 -8.98 -18.16 -18.24
CA LEU A 90 -9.34 -18.85 -16.99
C LEU A 90 -10.86 -19.05 -16.81
N ASN A 91 -11.67 -18.77 -17.84
CA ASN A 91 -13.14 -18.86 -17.78
C ASN A 91 -13.75 -18.11 -16.57
N LEU A 92 -13.22 -16.92 -16.26
CA LEU A 92 -13.64 -16.11 -15.12
C LEU A 92 -14.78 -15.15 -15.52
N PRO A 93 -15.65 -14.78 -14.56
CA PRO A 93 -16.67 -13.76 -14.80
C PRO A 93 -16.05 -12.36 -14.93
N GLU A 94 -15.78 -11.92 -16.17
CA GLU A 94 -15.09 -10.65 -16.49
C GLU A 94 -15.70 -9.44 -15.78
N GLU A 95 -17.03 -9.26 -15.85
CA GLU A 95 -17.73 -8.13 -15.23
C GLU A 95 -17.55 -8.11 -13.70
N LYS A 96 -17.54 -9.28 -13.05
CA LYS A 96 -17.32 -9.37 -11.61
C LYS A 96 -15.87 -9.07 -11.25
N LEU A 97 -14.93 -9.59 -12.05
CA LEU A 97 -13.51 -9.33 -11.90
C LEU A 97 -13.19 -7.83 -11.96
N GLN A 98 -13.72 -7.13 -12.96
CA GLN A 98 -13.54 -5.68 -13.10
C GLN A 98 -14.11 -4.92 -11.89
N LYS A 99 -15.37 -5.19 -11.52
CA LYS A 99 -16.03 -4.51 -10.38
C LYS A 99 -15.34 -4.75 -9.04
N ASP A 100 -14.90 -5.98 -8.79
CA ASP A 100 -14.21 -6.31 -7.53
C ASP A 100 -12.83 -5.62 -7.45
N LEU A 101 -12.13 -5.46 -8.59
CA LEU A 101 -10.86 -4.75 -8.64
C LEU A 101 -11.01 -3.23 -8.59
N GLU A 102 -12.01 -2.66 -9.25
CA GLU A 102 -12.35 -1.24 -9.13
C GLU A 102 -12.64 -0.88 -7.65
N LEU A 103 -13.46 -1.70 -6.97
CA LEU A 103 -13.75 -1.55 -5.55
C LEU A 103 -12.49 -1.67 -4.69
N TYR A 104 -11.62 -2.64 -5.00
CA TYR A 104 -10.35 -2.83 -4.29
C TYR A 104 -9.43 -1.61 -4.44
N CYS A 105 -9.19 -1.13 -5.65
CA CYS A 105 -8.38 0.05 -5.93
C CYS A 105 -8.94 1.31 -5.25
N SER A 106 -10.25 1.54 -5.32
CA SER A 106 -10.91 2.66 -4.63
C SER A 106 -10.72 2.59 -3.11
N ASN A 107 -10.76 1.38 -2.53
CA ASN A 107 -10.53 1.21 -1.10
C ASN A 107 -9.07 1.45 -0.71
N LEU A 108 -8.12 1.02 -1.54
CA LEU A 108 -6.69 1.32 -1.33
C LEU A 108 -6.44 2.84 -1.32
N GLU A 109 -7.03 3.57 -2.27
CA GLU A 109 -6.89 5.03 -2.34
C GLU A 109 -7.45 5.71 -1.09
N LYS A 110 -8.63 5.30 -0.63
CA LYS A 110 -9.24 5.82 0.61
C LYS A 110 -8.37 5.53 1.84
N MET A 111 -7.75 4.35 1.91
CA MET A 111 -6.84 4.01 3.00
C MET A 111 -5.55 4.84 2.96
N ALA A 112 -4.99 5.07 1.78
CA ALA A 112 -3.83 5.94 1.60
C ALA A 112 -4.14 7.39 2.03
N GLN A 113 -5.30 7.92 1.63
CA GLN A 113 -5.79 9.24 2.06
C GLN A 113 -5.95 9.31 3.59
N ALA A 114 -6.58 8.30 4.20
CA ALA A 114 -6.75 8.24 5.65
C ALA A 114 -5.40 8.18 6.39
N GLN A 115 -4.43 7.41 5.86
CA GLN A 115 -3.08 7.34 6.42
C GLN A 115 -2.38 8.71 6.39
N SER A 116 -2.50 9.46 5.28
CA SER A 116 -1.94 10.81 5.17
C SER A 116 -2.54 11.75 6.21
N VAL A 117 -3.86 11.73 6.39
CA VAL A 117 -4.54 12.57 7.40
C VAL A 117 -4.07 12.23 8.82
N ILE A 118 -3.89 10.95 9.13
CA ILE A 118 -3.38 10.51 10.44
C ILE A 118 -1.96 11.03 10.65
N GLU A 119 -1.09 10.95 9.65
CA GLU A 119 0.27 11.47 9.73
C GLU A 119 0.27 12.99 9.97
N ASP A 120 -0.54 13.74 9.23
CA ASP A 120 -0.67 15.21 9.39
C ASP A 120 -1.14 15.59 10.81
N VAL A 121 -2.10 14.83 11.36
CA VAL A 121 -2.59 15.03 12.73
C VAL A 121 -1.47 14.76 13.75
N ILE A 122 -0.71 13.67 13.60
CA ILE A 122 0.40 13.33 14.50
C ILE A 122 1.48 14.43 14.46
N GLN A 123 1.83 14.94 13.29
CA GLN A 123 2.83 16.00 13.14
C GLN A 123 2.34 17.33 13.75
N ALA A 124 1.06 17.67 13.55
CA ALA A 124 0.46 18.86 14.17
C ALA A 124 0.43 18.75 15.70
N GLU A 125 0.11 17.59 16.25
CA GLU A 125 0.13 17.35 17.70
C GLU A 125 1.55 17.45 18.28
N ARG A 126 2.56 16.89 17.59
CA ARG A 126 3.98 17.02 17.98
C ARG A 126 4.41 18.48 18.02
N LYS A 127 4.16 19.24 16.94
CA LYS A 127 4.48 20.66 16.85
C LYS A 127 3.79 21.48 17.95
N LYS A 128 2.51 21.22 18.22
CA LYS A 128 1.75 21.88 19.31
C LYS A 128 2.29 21.54 20.70
N ARG A 129 2.86 20.34 20.89
CA ARG A 129 3.49 19.94 22.15
C ARG A 129 4.84 20.64 22.34
N GLU A 130 5.64 20.73 21.28
CA GLU A 130 6.93 21.43 21.28
C GLU A 130 6.75 22.93 21.53
N GLN A 131 5.81 23.58 20.85
CA GLN A 131 5.48 24.99 21.06
C GLN A 131 5.06 25.27 22.51
N ARG A 132 4.15 24.46 23.08
CA ARG A 132 3.76 24.60 24.49
C ARG A 132 4.91 24.37 25.47
N ALA A 133 5.88 23.50 25.14
CA ALA A 133 7.06 23.29 25.96
C ALA A 133 8.03 24.48 25.88
N GLN A 134 8.22 25.06 24.69
CA GLN A 134 9.02 26.27 24.49
C GLN A 134 8.40 27.49 25.19
N GLU A 135 7.08 27.68 25.08
CA GLU A 135 6.35 28.76 25.77
C GLU A 135 6.45 28.62 27.29
N LYS A 136 6.34 27.39 27.84
CA LYS A 136 6.54 27.15 29.28
C LYS A 136 7.99 27.43 29.73
N ASN A 137 8.98 27.07 28.93
CA ASN A 137 10.38 27.36 29.25
C ASN A 137 10.66 28.87 29.17
N GLN A 138 10.13 29.59 28.17
CA GLN A 138 10.30 31.04 28.06
C GLN A 138 9.65 31.78 29.23
N ALA A 139 8.41 31.43 29.59
CA ALA A 139 7.72 32.01 30.76
C ALA A 139 8.47 31.73 32.08
N ALA A 140 9.15 30.59 32.20
CA ALA A 140 9.98 30.30 33.36
C ALA A 140 11.25 31.16 33.41
N THR A 141 11.93 31.41 32.27
CA THR A 141 13.10 32.32 32.22
C THR A 141 12.72 33.79 32.49
N GLU A 142 11.61 34.27 31.96
CA GLU A 142 11.15 35.66 32.19
C GLU A 142 10.73 35.88 33.66
N SER A 143 10.15 34.87 34.32
CA SER A 143 9.82 34.96 35.75
C SER A 143 11.04 34.99 36.68
N VAL A 144 12.19 34.47 36.23
CA VAL A 144 13.47 34.52 36.96
C VAL A 144 14.19 35.86 36.73
N GLU A 145 14.08 36.46 35.55
CA GLU A 145 14.65 37.79 35.28
C GLU A 145 13.88 38.95 35.95
N ASP A 146 12.56 38.84 36.13
CA ASP A 146 11.76 39.85 36.86
C ASP A 146 11.98 39.82 38.38
N SER A 147 12.34 38.65 38.94
CA SER A 147 12.65 38.50 40.36
C SER A 147 14.07 38.95 40.73
N ASP A 148 15.01 39.00 39.79
CA ASP A 148 16.38 39.51 39.99
C ASP A 148 16.45 41.05 39.91
N LYS A 149 15.59 41.69 39.10
CA LYS A 149 15.52 43.17 39.02
C LYS A 149 14.89 43.85 40.23
N SER A 150 14.18 43.11 41.07
CA SER A 150 13.48 43.63 42.25
C SER A 150 14.36 43.74 43.51
N GLN A 151 15.62 43.25 43.47
CA GLN A 151 16.52 43.28 44.63
C GLN A 151 17.62 44.37 44.59
N ASP A 152 17.76 45.13 43.49
CA ASP A 152 18.86 46.11 43.34
C ASP A 152 18.50 47.58 43.68
N GLU A 153 17.26 47.89 44.09
CA GLU A 153 16.84 49.28 44.42
C GLU A 153 16.84 49.63 45.92
N THR A 154 17.35 48.79 46.84
CA THR A 154 17.33 49.10 48.29
C THR A 154 18.67 49.30 49.01
N SER A 155 19.81 49.36 48.31
CA SER A 155 21.12 49.49 48.98
C SER A 155 22.01 50.64 48.48
N SER A 156 21.47 51.83 48.22
CA SER A 156 22.28 53.05 48.06
C SER A 156 21.59 54.30 48.58
N SER A 157 21.23 54.28 49.87
CA SER A 157 21.08 55.49 50.68
C SER A 157 21.31 55.14 52.14
N GLU A 158 22.54 55.25 52.64
CA GLU A 158 22.84 55.82 53.96
C GLU A 158 24.34 55.74 54.30
N THR A 159 24.84 56.93 54.67
CA THR A 159 26.02 57.27 55.49
C THR A 159 27.43 57.04 54.98
#